data_AF-A0A226DS01-F1
#
_entry.id   AF-A0A226DS01-F1
#
_cell.length_a   1.000
_cell.length_b   1.000
_cell.length_c   1.000
_cell.angle_alpha   90.00
_cell.angle_beta   90.00
_cell.angle_gamma   90.00
#
_symmetry.space_group_name_H-M   'P 1'
#
loop_
_entity.id
_entity.type
_entity.pdbx_description
1 polymer ?
#
loop_
_entity_poly.entity_id
_entity_poly.type
_entity_poly.pdbx_seq_one_letter_code
_entity_poly.pdbx_strand_id
1 'polypeptide(L)'
;MLPKFVKSVRQKQLHRRQNGDEEREIAPTFSTIREQGVGYESQLKYLQDNVITPFLNRAVYQNSGQAEEKVPQGVTLCGTNKDRISLIARAVANELSLQSGGDYVHFIDAGKILSTISLDLFVSPSEKGLVAVEAAFKKPKGYDTTVIFLQDFHPYASVSTVDLLTQKRAQTQHKTLLICSVKDKIDGEEVLWRDNKVLKYLHIPNFLTAQARLEVLHAFTSKWGYLPDADDLRFVADMTLPPFGEERGTEKDLKTVAKFAYRRAVERLQKSEGLGDTDVIDRTRVHVSLEDWKESLQQLLEGDIPSGSSHGLADSIQTLQDTRKQLEISRKQLEETRKLQEEMTEIKICNEMDFKSVTKPEEVVDKIKSFCTYGNINLLEVRDEWCEDEENIHVTIKIRLPMKKINEEV
;
A
#
# COMPACT_ATOMS: atom_id res chain seq x y z
N MET A 1 -2.23 12.26 -25.21
CA MET A 1 -2.20 10.95 -25.94
C MET A 1 -2.27 9.70 -25.04
N LEU A 2 -2.05 9.80 -23.72
CA LEU A 2 -2.24 8.71 -22.74
C LEU A 2 -3.67 8.13 -22.56
N PRO A 3 -4.80 8.87 -22.77
CA PRO A 3 -6.13 8.35 -22.44
C PRO A 3 -6.60 7.19 -23.34
N LYS A 4 -6.17 7.17 -24.60
CA LYS A 4 -6.52 6.13 -25.58
C LYS A 4 -5.79 4.80 -25.31
N PHE A 5 -4.57 4.87 -24.77
CA PHE A 5 -3.72 3.70 -24.50
C PHE A 5 -4.26 2.85 -23.34
N VAL A 6 -4.63 3.49 -22.24
CA VAL A 6 -5.17 2.78 -21.06
C VAL A 6 -6.58 2.21 -21.31
N LYS A 7 -7.36 2.78 -22.25
CA LYS A 7 -8.64 2.20 -22.69
C LYS A 7 -8.43 0.93 -23.52
N SER A 8 -7.47 0.93 -24.44
CA SER A 8 -7.08 -0.22 -25.27
C SER A 8 -6.59 -1.42 -24.43
N VAL A 9 -5.74 -1.18 -23.42
CA VAL A 9 -5.24 -2.22 -22.52
C VAL A 9 -6.36 -2.79 -21.63
N ARG A 10 -7.26 -1.94 -21.11
CA ARG A 10 -8.45 -2.42 -20.36
C ARG A 10 -9.38 -3.23 -21.26
N GLN A 11 -9.59 -2.87 -22.52
CA GLN A 11 -10.40 -3.63 -23.46
C GLN A 11 -9.79 -4.99 -23.82
N LYS A 12 -8.46 -5.07 -24.01
CA LYS A 12 -7.76 -6.36 -24.22
C LYS A 12 -7.79 -7.26 -22.99
N GLN A 13 -7.75 -6.69 -21.79
CA GLN A 13 -7.97 -7.45 -20.55
C GLN A 13 -9.45 -7.85 -20.38
N LEU A 14 -10.41 -7.00 -20.77
CA LEU A 14 -11.86 -7.28 -20.74
C LEU A 14 -12.28 -8.38 -21.73
N HIS A 15 -11.71 -8.44 -22.93
CA HIS A 15 -11.94 -9.56 -23.84
C HIS A 15 -11.37 -10.89 -23.32
N ARG A 16 -10.35 -10.85 -22.44
CA ARG A 16 -9.87 -12.04 -21.72
C ARG A 16 -10.69 -12.39 -20.47
N ARG A 17 -11.61 -11.52 -20.01
CA ARG A 17 -12.54 -11.78 -18.88
C ARG A 17 -13.77 -12.62 -19.27
N GLN A 18 -14.02 -12.83 -20.57
CA GLN A 18 -15.19 -13.58 -21.04
C GLN A 18 -15.00 -15.11 -21.03
N ASN A 19 -13.78 -15.59 -20.75
CA ASN A 19 -13.51 -17.02 -20.55
C ASN A 19 -13.43 -17.27 -19.05
N GLY A 20 -14.52 -17.82 -18.51
CA GLY A 20 -14.88 -17.82 -17.11
C GLY A 20 -13.75 -18.12 -16.12
N ASP A 21 -13.74 -17.31 -15.06
CA ASP A 21 -13.32 -17.68 -13.71
C ASP A 21 -13.80 -16.58 -12.76
N GLU A 22 -14.11 -17.00 -11.54
CA GLU A 22 -14.66 -16.33 -10.35
C GLU A 22 -14.17 -14.89 -10.09
N GLU A 23 -14.86 -14.15 -9.21
CA GLU A 23 -14.50 -12.80 -8.74
C GLU A 23 -13.01 -12.67 -8.41
N ARG A 24 -12.19 -12.32 -9.40
CA ARG A 24 -10.74 -12.19 -9.23
C ARG A 24 -10.41 -10.84 -8.63
N GLU A 25 -9.89 -10.91 -7.40
CA GLU A 25 -9.14 -9.88 -6.67
C GLU A 25 -8.33 -8.99 -7.63
N ILE A 26 -8.45 -7.67 -7.49
CA ILE A 26 -7.74 -6.70 -8.34
C ILE A 26 -6.23 -6.98 -8.21
N ALA A 27 -5.57 -7.28 -9.34
CA ALA A 27 -4.15 -7.57 -9.35
C ALA A 27 -3.36 -6.37 -8.77
N PRO A 28 -2.45 -6.60 -7.81
CA PRO A 28 -1.82 -5.51 -7.07
C PRO A 28 -0.89 -4.71 -7.99
N THR A 29 -0.97 -3.39 -7.93
CA THR A 29 -0.06 -2.42 -8.57
C THR A 29 0.49 -1.47 -7.51
N PHE A 30 1.47 -0.65 -7.87
CA PHE A 30 1.97 0.37 -6.94
C PHE A 30 0.87 1.38 -6.59
N SER A 31 -0.03 1.72 -7.54
CA SER A 31 -1.18 2.57 -7.22
C SER A 31 -2.10 1.94 -6.19
N THR A 32 -2.46 0.66 -6.32
CA THR A 32 -3.33 -0.01 -5.34
C THR A 32 -2.68 -0.14 -3.97
N ILE A 33 -1.34 -0.28 -3.89
CA ILE A 33 -0.62 -0.32 -2.61
C ILE A 33 -0.63 1.08 -1.96
N ARG A 34 -0.48 2.15 -2.75
CA ARG A 34 -0.58 3.53 -2.25
C ARG A 34 -1.98 3.84 -1.73
N GLU A 35 -3.01 3.39 -2.43
CA GLU A 35 -4.41 3.56 -2.00
C GLU A 35 -4.71 2.90 -0.65
N GLN A 36 -3.93 1.88 -0.24
CA GLN A 36 -4.05 1.28 1.10
C GLN A 36 -3.47 2.17 2.22
N GLY A 37 -2.74 3.24 1.90
CA GLY A 37 -2.25 4.21 2.88
C GLY A 37 -1.19 3.68 3.86
N VAL A 38 -0.52 2.57 3.52
CA VAL A 38 0.37 1.82 4.45
C VAL A 38 1.79 2.41 4.54
N GLY A 39 2.09 3.51 3.83
CA GLY A 39 3.36 4.25 3.98
C GLY A 39 4.55 3.72 3.16
N TYR A 40 4.34 2.85 2.17
CA TYR A 40 5.41 2.28 1.34
C TYR A 40 5.99 3.22 0.26
N GLU A 41 5.71 4.53 0.30
CA GLU A 41 5.95 5.41 -0.85
C GLU A 41 7.43 5.47 -1.26
N SER A 42 8.35 5.52 -0.29
CA SER A 42 9.79 5.52 -0.57
C SER A 42 10.26 4.17 -1.16
N GLN A 43 9.73 3.04 -0.67
CA GLN A 43 10.04 1.72 -1.20
C GLN A 43 9.52 1.54 -2.63
N LEU A 44 8.28 1.95 -2.90
CA LEU A 44 7.69 1.88 -4.23
C LEU A 44 8.42 2.80 -5.21
N LYS A 45 8.77 4.02 -4.80
CA LYS A 45 9.60 4.93 -5.59
C LYS A 45 10.97 4.35 -5.88
N TYR A 46 11.64 3.76 -4.87
CA TYR A 46 12.93 3.11 -5.07
C TYR A 46 12.83 1.99 -6.11
N LEU A 47 11.82 1.12 -6.03
CA LEU A 47 11.61 0.04 -7.00
C LEU A 47 11.33 0.60 -8.41
N GLN A 48 10.54 1.68 -8.51
CA GLN A 48 10.28 2.33 -9.79
C GLN A 48 11.59 2.87 -10.41
N ASP A 49 12.37 3.61 -9.64
CA ASP A 49 13.53 4.35 -10.13
C ASP A 49 14.75 3.44 -10.37
N ASN A 50 14.93 2.40 -9.55
CA ASN A 50 16.15 1.57 -9.55
C ASN A 50 15.95 0.15 -10.08
N VAL A 51 14.70 -0.32 -10.21
CA VAL A 51 14.39 -1.68 -10.67
C VAL A 51 13.58 -1.66 -11.96
N ILE A 52 12.37 -1.12 -11.92
CA ILE A 52 11.41 -1.18 -13.03
C ILE A 52 11.88 -0.36 -14.22
N THR A 53 12.14 0.94 -14.02
CA THR A 53 12.50 1.85 -15.12
C THR A 53 13.78 1.39 -15.83
N PRO A 54 14.87 1.04 -15.11
CA PRO A 54 16.08 0.60 -15.79
C PRO A 54 15.92 -0.75 -16.51
N PHE A 55 15.10 -1.65 -15.97
CA PHE A 55 14.81 -2.94 -16.60
C PHE A 55 13.94 -2.81 -17.86
N LEU A 56 12.99 -1.88 -17.90
CA LEU A 56 12.23 -1.56 -19.12
C LEU A 56 13.14 -0.96 -20.20
N ASN A 57 14.12 -0.14 -19.80
CA ASN A 57 15.12 0.45 -20.69
C ASN A 57 16.28 -0.49 -21.04
N ARG A 58 16.20 -1.78 -20.72
CA ARG A 58 17.30 -2.75 -20.94
C ARG A 58 17.82 -2.78 -22.36
N ALA A 59 16.96 -2.68 -23.38
CA ALA A 59 17.39 -2.66 -24.77
C ALA A 59 18.22 -1.41 -25.11
N VAL A 60 17.86 -0.26 -24.55
CA VAL A 60 18.62 0.99 -24.69
C VAL A 60 19.99 0.84 -24.06
N TYR A 61 20.07 0.32 -22.84
CA TYR A 61 21.34 0.11 -22.15
C TYR A 61 22.20 -0.99 -22.76
N GLN A 62 21.59 -2.03 -23.36
CA GLN A 62 22.31 -3.03 -24.15
C GLN A 62 22.94 -2.39 -25.38
N ASN A 63 22.18 -1.60 -26.12
CA ASN A 63 22.67 -0.93 -27.33
C ASN A 63 23.73 0.13 -27.02
N SER A 64 23.69 0.78 -25.85
CA SER A 64 24.70 1.74 -25.41
C SER A 64 25.91 1.12 -24.70
N GLY A 65 25.94 -0.21 -24.52
CA GLY A 65 27.02 -0.90 -23.79
C GLY A 65 27.01 -0.67 -22.27
N GLN A 66 25.90 -0.19 -21.70
CA GLN A 66 25.73 0.13 -20.28
C GLN A 66 24.88 -0.90 -19.52
N ALA A 67 24.52 -2.02 -20.14
CA ALA A 67 23.59 -2.99 -19.56
C ALA A 67 24.09 -3.58 -18.23
N GLU A 68 25.38 -3.90 -18.14
CA GLU A 68 25.97 -4.49 -16.93
C GLU A 68 25.96 -3.52 -15.73
N GLU A 69 26.03 -2.22 -16.00
CA GLU A 69 26.01 -1.18 -14.97
C GLU A 69 24.59 -0.77 -14.56
N LYS A 70 23.69 -0.61 -15.55
CA LYS A 70 22.39 0.05 -15.33
C LYS A 70 21.22 -0.90 -15.28
N VAL A 71 21.29 -2.09 -15.86
CA VAL A 71 20.16 -3.03 -15.87
C VAL A 71 20.23 -3.93 -14.65
N PRO A 72 19.32 -3.75 -13.67
CA PRO A 72 19.29 -4.59 -12.49
C PRO A 72 18.93 -6.02 -12.92
N GLN A 73 19.69 -6.99 -12.43
CA GLN A 73 19.38 -8.41 -12.63
C GLN A 73 18.40 -8.93 -11.58
N GLY A 74 18.20 -8.16 -10.51
CA GLY A 74 17.22 -8.47 -9.49
C GLY A 74 17.23 -7.53 -8.31
N VAL A 75 16.37 -7.83 -7.34
CA VAL A 75 16.25 -7.12 -6.07
C VAL A 75 16.04 -8.10 -4.93
N THR A 76 16.72 -7.88 -3.82
CA THR A 76 16.50 -8.57 -2.54
C THR A 76 15.61 -7.70 -1.66
N LEU A 77 14.41 -8.19 -1.36
CA LEU A 77 13.44 -7.60 -0.45
C LEU A 77 13.65 -8.17 0.96
N CYS A 78 14.10 -7.34 1.89
CA CYS A 78 14.29 -7.74 3.27
C CYS A 78 13.09 -7.36 4.13
N GLY A 79 12.57 -8.29 4.93
CA GLY A 79 11.58 -7.98 5.94
C GLY A 79 10.87 -9.23 6.47
N THR A 80 10.15 -9.06 7.57
CA THR A 80 9.47 -10.16 8.26
C THR A 80 8.05 -10.41 7.75
N ASN A 81 7.42 -9.43 7.11
CA ASN A 81 6.05 -9.56 6.60
C ASN A 81 6.01 -10.21 5.21
N LYS A 82 5.91 -11.54 5.20
CA LYS A 82 5.89 -12.39 3.99
C LYS A 82 4.78 -12.02 3.01
N ASP A 83 3.60 -11.65 3.50
CA ASP A 83 2.45 -11.32 2.66
C ASP A 83 2.65 -9.97 1.96
N ARG A 84 3.15 -8.97 2.70
CA ARG A 84 3.48 -7.65 2.12
C ARG A 84 4.60 -7.73 1.10
N ILE A 85 5.64 -8.51 1.37
CA ILE A 85 6.72 -8.75 0.41
C ILE A 85 6.18 -9.40 -0.86
N SER A 86 5.33 -10.43 -0.72
CA SER A 86 4.71 -11.12 -1.87
C SER A 86 3.81 -10.18 -2.68
N LEU A 87 3.04 -9.32 -1.99
CA LEU A 87 2.20 -8.29 -2.60
C LEU A 87 3.05 -7.32 -3.44
N ILE A 88 4.15 -6.81 -2.87
CA ILE A 88 5.08 -5.90 -3.56
C ILE A 88 5.76 -6.59 -4.74
N ALA A 89 6.23 -7.84 -4.58
CA ALA A 89 6.85 -8.59 -5.66
C ALA A 89 5.90 -8.80 -6.86
N ARG A 90 4.63 -9.13 -6.60
CA ARG A 90 3.60 -9.20 -7.65
C ARG A 90 3.33 -7.84 -8.27
N ALA A 91 3.30 -6.77 -7.47
CA ALA A 91 3.11 -5.42 -7.97
C ALA A 91 4.23 -5.00 -8.93
N VAL A 92 5.50 -5.36 -8.66
CA VAL A 92 6.61 -5.12 -9.60
C VAL A 92 6.35 -5.77 -10.97
N ALA A 93 5.90 -7.02 -11.01
CA ALA A 93 5.61 -7.71 -12.28
C ALA A 93 4.43 -7.06 -13.04
N ASN A 94 3.42 -6.62 -12.31
CA ASN A 94 2.27 -5.92 -12.88
C ASN A 94 2.66 -4.54 -13.42
N GLU A 95 3.48 -3.78 -12.71
CA GLU A 95 4.01 -2.50 -13.19
C GLU A 95 4.85 -2.67 -14.46
N LEU A 96 5.73 -3.68 -14.51
CA LEU A 96 6.48 -4.02 -15.71
C LEU A 96 5.55 -4.33 -16.90
N SER A 97 4.46 -5.08 -16.67
CA SER A 97 3.48 -5.39 -17.73
C SER A 97 2.72 -4.14 -18.20
N LEU A 98 2.33 -3.27 -17.26
CA LEU A 98 1.58 -2.06 -17.57
C LEU A 98 2.43 -1.04 -18.34
N GLN A 99 3.68 -0.86 -17.94
CA GLN A 99 4.58 0.16 -18.48
C GLN A 99 5.32 -0.29 -19.75
N SER A 100 5.41 -1.60 -20.01
CA SER A 100 5.93 -2.15 -21.29
C SER A 100 4.95 -2.04 -22.46
N GLY A 101 3.80 -1.38 -22.27
CA GLY A 101 2.79 -1.23 -23.32
C GLY A 101 1.74 -2.34 -23.36
N GLY A 102 1.63 -3.12 -22.28
CA GLY A 102 0.67 -4.21 -22.15
C GLY A 102 1.22 -5.59 -22.52
N ASP A 103 2.53 -5.70 -22.73
CA ASP A 103 3.19 -7.00 -22.87
C ASP A 103 3.06 -7.77 -21.56
N TYR A 104 2.72 -9.05 -21.68
CA TYR A 104 2.53 -9.88 -20.52
C TYR A 104 3.89 -10.25 -19.90
N VAL A 105 4.10 -9.84 -18.66
CA VAL A 105 5.23 -10.32 -17.86
C VAL A 105 4.81 -11.57 -17.12
N HIS A 106 5.51 -12.68 -17.38
CA HIS A 106 5.22 -13.92 -16.69
C HIS A 106 5.79 -13.88 -15.26
N PHE A 107 4.90 -13.94 -14.27
CA PHE A 107 5.28 -14.00 -12.86
C PHE A 107 5.35 -15.45 -12.38
N ILE A 108 6.52 -15.87 -11.90
CA ILE A 108 6.76 -17.21 -11.38
C ILE A 108 7.03 -17.10 -9.88
N ASP A 109 6.12 -17.67 -9.09
CA ASP A 109 6.31 -17.88 -7.67
C ASP A 109 6.99 -19.23 -7.43
N ALA A 110 8.29 -19.20 -7.10
CA ALA A 110 9.06 -20.42 -6.89
C ALA A 110 8.64 -21.18 -5.62
N GLY A 111 8.06 -20.50 -4.62
CA GLY A 111 7.49 -21.15 -3.43
C GLY A 111 6.32 -22.07 -3.79
N LYS A 112 5.52 -21.68 -4.80
CA LYS A 112 4.48 -22.55 -5.35
C LYS A 112 5.04 -23.77 -6.08
N ILE A 113 6.21 -23.63 -6.72
CA ILE A 113 6.89 -24.77 -7.34
C ILE A 113 7.29 -25.77 -6.26
N LEU A 114 7.93 -25.30 -5.18
CA LEU A 114 8.36 -26.15 -4.07
C LEU A 114 7.21 -26.89 -3.39
N SER A 115 6.03 -26.29 -3.28
CA SER A 115 4.84 -26.96 -2.73
C SER A 115 4.20 -27.98 -3.68
N THR A 116 4.47 -27.87 -4.99
CA THR A 116 3.94 -28.80 -6.01
C THR A 116 4.89 -29.99 -6.24
N ILE A 117 6.19 -29.79 -6.06
CA ILE A 117 7.17 -30.86 -6.19
C ILE A 117 7.14 -31.66 -4.89
N SER A 118 6.60 -32.87 -4.95
CA SER A 118 6.63 -33.85 -3.86
C SER A 118 8.07 -34.30 -3.63
N LEU A 119 8.85 -33.48 -2.94
CA LEU A 119 10.22 -33.78 -2.53
C LEU A 119 10.14 -34.62 -1.25
N ASP A 120 10.90 -35.70 -1.21
CA ASP A 120 11.04 -36.53 -0.02
C ASP A 120 11.34 -35.68 1.22
N LEU A 121 10.82 -36.10 2.37
CA LEU A 121 11.04 -35.46 3.67
C LEU A 121 12.54 -35.31 4.03
N PHE A 122 13.40 -36.08 3.37
CA PHE A 122 14.85 -36.12 3.60
C PHE A 122 15.69 -35.21 2.69
N VAL A 123 15.08 -34.51 1.73
CA VAL A 123 15.82 -33.60 0.83
C VAL A 123 16.26 -32.35 1.61
N SER A 124 17.56 -32.06 1.56
CA SER A 124 18.13 -30.90 2.27
C SER A 124 17.55 -29.58 1.72
N PRO A 125 17.45 -28.51 2.54
CA PRO A 125 17.01 -27.20 2.05
C PRO A 125 17.78 -26.72 0.82
N SER A 126 19.09 -26.96 0.77
CA SER A 126 19.93 -26.58 -0.37
C SER A 126 19.53 -27.27 -1.68
N GLU A 127 19.23 -28.57 -1.64
CA GLU A 127 18.75 -29.32 -2.82
C GLU A 127 17.36 -28.86 -3.26
N LYS A 128 16.47 -28.55 -2.31
CA LYS A 128 15.17 -27.92 -2.63
C LYS A 128 15.38 -26.60 -3.37
N GLY A 129 16.35 -25.79 -2.94
CA GLY A 129 16.75 -24.55 -3.60
C GLY A 129 17.15 -24.76 -5.06
N LEU A 130 18.05 -25.71 -5.32
CA LEU A 130 18.50 -26.06 -6.67
C LEU A 130 17.34 -26.45 -7.59
N VAL A 131 16.47 -27.34 -7.11
CA VAL A 131 15.29 -27.81 -7.85
C VAL A 131 14.32 -26.66 -8.16
N ALA A 132 14.07 -25.79 -7.17
CA ALA A 132 13.19 -24.63 -7.34
C ALA A 132 13.72 -23.66 -8.39
N VAL A 133 15.02 -23.32 -8.33
CA VAL A 133 15.68 -22.45 -9.29
C VAL A 133 15.63 -23.08 -10.68
N GLU A 134 15.99 -24.35 -10.83
CA GLU A 134 16.00 -24.99 -12.12
C GLU A 134 14.60 -25.06 -12.75
N ALA A 135 13.59 -25.39 -11.96
CA ALA A 135 12.19 -25.39 -12.41
C ALA A 135 11.70 -23.98 -12.77
N ALA A 136 12.03 -22.97 -11.96
CA ALA A 136 11.64 -21.58 -12.19
C ALA A 136 12.23 -21.01 -13.48
N PHE A 137 13.46 -21.38 -13.85
CA PHE A 137 14.10 -20.96 -15.09
C PHE A 137 13.77 -21.85 -16.32
N LYS A 138 13.12 -23.01 -16.13
CA LYS A 138 12.60 -23.84 -17.24
C LYS A 138 11.22 -23.40 -17.73
N LYS A 139 10.34 -22.97 -16.82
CA LYS A 139 9.00 -22.44 -17.12
C LYS A 139 8.91 -21.24 -18.08
N PRO A 140 9.88 -20.30 -18.16
CA PRO A 140 9.74 -19.08 -18.95
C PRO A 140 9.89 -19.26 -20.47
N LYS A 141 10.12 -20.49 -20.98
CA LYS A 141 10.36 -20.71 -22.41
C LYS A 141 9.19 -20.19 -23.25
N GLY A 142 9.43 -19.10 -23.98
CA GLY A 142 8.44 -18.46 -24.87
C GLY A 142 7.94 -17.08 -24.40
N TYR A 143 8.37 -16.60 -23.23
CA TYR A 143 8.03 -15.25 -22.76
C TYR A 143 9.19 -14.27 -22.94
N ASP A 144 8.88 -13.05 -23.39
CA ASP A 144 9.89 -12.00 -23.60
C ASP A 144 10.41 -11.40 -22.30
N THR A 145 9.56 -11.37 -21.26
CA THR A 145 9.90 -10.86 -19.94
C THR A 145 9.33 -11.77 -18.86
N THR A 146 10.16 -12.11 -17.87
CA THR A 146 9.76 -12.95 -16.74
C THR A 146 10.25 -12.35 -15.43
N VAL A 147 9.41 -12.43 -14.40
CA VAL A 147 9.79 -12.14 -13.01
C VAL A 147 9.76 -13.44 -12.23
N ILE A 148 10.87 -13.81 -11.61
CA ILE A 148 10.97 -14.98 -10.73
C ILE A 148 11.04 -14.48 -9.29
N PHE A 149 10.10 -14.91 -8.46
CA PHE A 149 10.06 -14.60 -7.03
C PHE A 149 10.48 -15.80 -6.19
N LEU A 150 11.57 -15.63 -5.44
CA LEU A 150 12.13 -16.59 -4.47
C LEU A 150 11.83 -16.07 -3.06
N GLN A 151 10.73 -16.53 -2.47
CA GLN A 151 10.33 -16.14 -1.12
C GLN A 151 11.15 -16.87 -0.06
N ASP A 152 11.61 -16.13 0.96
CA ASP A 152 12.36 -16.64 2.12
C ASP A 152 13.55 -17.50 1.67
N PHE A 153 14.39 -16.93 0.80
CA PHE A 153 15.40 -17.66 0.02
C PHE A 153 16.64 -18.07 0.83
N HIS A 154 16.94 -17.39 1.94
CA HIS A 154 18.17 -17.61 2.73
C HIS A 154 18.43 -19.09 3.08
N PRO A 155 17.45 -19.87 3.59
CA PRO A 155 17.66 -21.30 3.89
C PRO A 155 18.04 -22.15 2.68
N TYR A 156 17.78 -21.67 1.47
CA TYR A 156 18.01 -22.34 0.19
C TYR A 156 19.30 -21.86 -0.52
N ALA A 157 19.92 -20.79 -0.03
CA ALA A 157 21.01 -20.05 -0.67
C ALA A 157 22.40 -20.67 -0.44
N SER A 158 22.54 -21.96 -0.77
CA SER A 158 23.86 -22.61 -0.82
C SER A 158 24.72 -22.05 -1.95
N VAL A 159 26.03 -22.27 -1.88
CA VAL A 159 26.98 -21.88 -2.94
C VAL A 159 26.51 -22.41 -4.31
N SER A 160 26.15 -23.68 -4.38
CA SER A 160 25.67 -24.29 -5.63
C SER A 160 24.36 -23.67 -6.15
N THR A 161 23.43 -23.30 -5.26
CA THR A 161 22.19 -22.63 -5.67
C THR A 161 22.47 -21.24 -6.23
N VAL A 162 23.38 -20.50 -5.60
CA VAL A 162 23.78 -19.15 -6.06
C VAL A 162 24.55 -19.22 -7.38
N ASP A 163 25.45 -20.18 -7.54
CA ASP A 163 26.17 -20.41 -8.80
C ASP A 163 25.20 -20.73 -9.93
N LEU A 164 24.22 -21.60 -9.67
CA LEU A 164 23.16 -21.92 -10.62
C LEU A 164 22.33 -20.68 -10.97
N LEU A 165 21.95 -19.87 -9.98
CA LEU A 165 21.23 -18.61 -10.23
C LEU A 165 22.04 -17.68 -11.13
N THR A 166 23.32 -17.45 -10.81
CA THR A 166 24.20 -16.60 -11.62
C THR A 166 24.33 -17.13 -13.05
N GLN A 167 24.55 -18.44 -13.22
CA GLN A 167 24.61 -19.07 -14.54
C GLN A 167 23.30 -18.88 -15.32
N LYS A 168 22.15 -19.15 -14.69
CA LYS A 168 20.83 -19.04 -15.33
C LYS A 168 20.50 -17.60 -15.69
N ARG A 169 20.80 -16.63 -14.83
CA ARG A 169 20.60 -15.20 -15.11
C ARG A 169 21.39 -14.75 -16.33
N ALA A 170 22.67 -15.10 -16.41
CA ALA A 170 23.51 -14.78 -17.56
C ALA A 170 22.93 -15.33 -18.88
N GLN A 171 22.36 -16.54 -18.87
CA GLN A 171 21.70 -17.15 -20.03
C GLN A 171 20.44 -16.40 -20.49
N THR A 172 19.78 -15.65 -19.61
CA THR A 172 18.54 -14.94 -19.96
C THR A 172 18.75 -13.57 -20.61
N GLN A 173 20.00 -13.08 -20.72
CA GLN A 173 20.33 -11.79 -21.37
C GLN A 173 19.44 -10.61 -20.89
N HIS A 174 19.24 -10.50 -19.58
CA HIS A 174 18.38 -9.48 -18.96
C HIS A 174 16.88 -9.56 -19.28
N LYS A 175 16.38 -10.68 -19.84
CA LYS A 175 14.93 -10.93 -20.01
C LYS A 175 14.24 -11.39 -18.73
N THR A 176 15.00 -11.78 -17.72
CA THR A 176 14.48 -12.24 -16.43
C THR A 176 14.91 -11.31 -15.32
N LEU A 177 13.95 -10.85 -14.51
CA LEU A 177 14.18 -10.13 -13.27
C LEU A 177 14.00 -11.08 -12.09
N LEU A 178 15.02 -11.16 -11.23
CA LEU A 178 14.95 -11.96 -10.01
C LEU A 178 14.47 -11.09 -8.84
N ILE A 179 13.51 -11.58 -8.06
CA ILE A 179 13.12 -10.98 -6.79
C ILE A 179 13.33 -12.03 -5.72
N CYS A 180 14.26 -11.79 -4.79
CA CYS A 180 14.47 -12.65 -3.63
C CYS A 180 13.88 -11.98 -2.40
N SER A 181 13.43 -12.76 -1.41
CA SER A 181 13.15 -12.22 -0.09
C SER A 181 13.92 -12.93 1.01
N VAL A 182 14.26 -12.16 2.04
CA VAL A 182 15.01 -12.59 3.23
C VAL A 182 14.39 -11.94 4.46
N LYS A 183 14.61 -12.52 5.64
CA LYS A 183 14.00 -12.03 6.88
C LYS A 183 14.69 -10.78 7.39
N ASP A 184 16.02 -10.79 7.37
CA ASP A 184 16.82 -9.69 7.86
C ASP A 184 17.96 -9.33 6.91
N LYS A 185 18.62 -8.22 7.24
CA LYS A 185 19.69 -7.64 6.44
C LYS A 185 20.94 -8.52 6.44
N ILE A 186 21.21 -9.26 7.50
CA ILE A 186 22.39 -10.12 7.60
C ILE A 186 22.23 -11.29 6.62
N ASP A 187 21.06 -11.92 6.64
CA ASP A 187 20.66 -12.96 5.69
C ASP A 187 20.73 -12.42 4.24
N GLY A 188 20.24 -11.21 4.03
CA GLY A 188 20.26 -10.53 2.73
C GLY A 188 21.66 -10.24 2.24
N GLU A 189 22.52 -9.73 3.11
CA GLU A 189 23.92 -9.48 2.81
C GLU A 189 24.64 -10.78 2.48
N GLU A 190 24.47 -11.86 3.24
CA GLU A 190 25.11 -13.16 2.94
C GLU A 190 24.74 -13.66 1.52
N VAL A 191 23.49 -13.47 1.11
CA VAL A 191 23.04 -13.78 -0.26
C VAL A 191 23.64 -12.81 -1.28
N LEU A 192 23.68 -11.50 -1.00
CA LEU A 192 24.22 -10.47 -1.89
C LEU A 192 25.76 -10.55 -2.07
N TRP A 193 26.49 -10.87 -1.00
CA TRP A 193 27.94 -11.09 -1.01
C TRP A 193 28.32 -12.22 -1.97
N ARG A 194 27.42 -13.21 -2.14
CA ARG A 194 27.64 -14.34 -3.05
C ARG A 194 27.17 -14.07 -4.49
N ASP A 195 26.28 -13.10 -4.72
CA ASP A 195 25.49 -13.02 -5.96
C ASP A 195 25.67 -11.72 -6.80
N ASN A 196 26.77 -10.99 -6.58
CA ASN A 196 27.33 -9.94 -7.45
C ASN A 196 26.67 -8.53 -7.35
N LYS A 197 27.40 -7.48 -7.77
CA LYS A 197 27.10 -6.02 -7.59
C LYS A 197 25.79 -5.50 -8.22
N VAL A 198 25.03 -6.33 -8.93
CA VAL A 198 23.90 -5.92 -9.78
C VAL A 198 22.54 -6.23 -9.14
N LEU A 199 22.52 -6.94 -8.00
CA LEU A 199 21.32 -7.07 -7.18
C LEU A 199 21.12 -5.81 -6.33
N LYS A 200 19.93 -5.20 -6.45
CA LYS A 200 19.51 -4.12 -5.56
C LYS A 200 19.04 -4.69 -4.23
N TYR A 201 19.15 -3.90 -3.17
CA TYR A 201 18.66 -4.29 -1.85
C TYR A 201 17.62 -3.28 -1.39
N LEU A 202 16.51 -3.78 -0.84
CA LEU A 202 15.45 -2.94 -0.32
C LEU A 202 14.84 -3.54 0.95
N HIS A 203 14.86 -2.76 2.03
CA HIS A 203 14.11 -3.09 3.25
C HIS A 203 12.62 -2.77 3.06
N ILE A 204 11.76 -3.72 3.42
CA ILE A 204 10.30 -3.62 3.44
C ILE A 204 9.85 -3.61 4.91
N PRO A 205 9.56 -2.42 5.47
CA PRO A 205 9.10 -2.32 6.84
C PRO A 205 7.75 -3.00 7.05
N ASN A 206 7.53 -3.47 8.28
CA ASN A 206 6.23 -3.98 8.70
C ASN A 206 5.34 -2.83 9.20
N PHE A 207 4.94 -1.96 8.28
CA PHE A 207 4.04 -0.85 8.62
C PHE A 207 2.67 -1.38 9.04
N LEU A 208 2.20 -0.90 10.19
CA LEU A 208 0.84 -1.15 10.64
C LEU A 208 -0.14 -0.25 9.87
N THR A 209 -1.29 -0.80 9.50
CA THR A 209 -2.42 -0.01 8.98
C THR A 209 -3.03 0.85 10.10
N ALA A 210 -3.79 1.88 9.75
CA ALA A 210 -4.52 2.69 10.74
C ALA A 210 -5.36 1.82 11.70
N GLN A 211 -6.08 0.83 11.14
CA GLN A 211 -6.87 -0.11 11.93
C GLN A 211 -6.01 -0.99 12.85
N ALA A 212 -4.90 -1.55 12.36
CA ALA A 212 -4.01 -2.36 13.19
C ALA A 212 -3.35 -1.54 14.31
N ARG A 213 -3.06 -0.25 14.07
CA ARG A 213 -2.55 0.67 15.09
C ARG A 213 -3.58 0.90 16.19
N LEU A 214 -4.84 1.11 15.81
CA LEU A 214 -5.95 1.22 16.75
C LEU A 214 -6.10 -0.04 17.59
N GLU A 215 -6.03 -1.22 16.96
CA GLU A 215 -6.10 -2.51 17.68
C GLU A 215 -4.98 -2.67 18.70
N VAL A 216 -3.74 -2.29 18.33
CA VAL A 216 -2.61 -2.28 19.26
C VAL A 216 -2.85 -1.31 20.43
N LEU A 217 -3.29 -0.09 20.14
CA LEU A 217 -3.57 0.92 21.16
C LEU A 217 -4.68 0.46 22.10
N HIS A 218 -5.80 -0.03 21.58
CA HIS A 218 -6.90 -0.59 22.36
C HIS A 218 -6.45 -1.75 23.24
N ALA A 219 -5.70 -2.71 22.68
CA ALA A 219 -5.19 -3.84 23.44
C ALA A 219 -4.30 -3.38 24.60
N PHE A 220 -3.47 -2.35 24.37
CA PHE A 220 -2.54 -1.84 25.37
C PHE A 220 -3.21 -1.00 26.47
N THR A 221 -4.24 -0.23 26.12
CA THR A 221 -4.97 0.64 27.06
C THR A 221 -6.13 -0.07 27.77
N SER A 222 -6.50 -1.29 27.33
CA SER A 222 -7.60 -2.10 27.90
C SER A 222 -7.54 -2.35 29.41
N LYS A 223 -6.34 -2.28 30.01
CA LYS A 223 -6.12 -2.52 31.46
C LYS A 223 -6.16 -1.25 32.30
N TRP A 224 -6.27 -0.09 31.68
CA TRP A 224 -6.30 1.21 32.36
C TRP A 224 -7.59 1.35 33.17
N GLY A 225 -7.51 2.02 34.33
CA GLY A 225 -8.69 2.22 35.18
C GLY A 225 -9.71 3.16 34.53
N TYR A 226 -9.23 4.17 33.82
CA TYR A 226 -10.02 5.03 32.93
C TYR A 226 -9.58 4.78 31.49
N LEU A 227 -10.53 4.42 30.62
CA LEU A 227 -10.23 4.12 29.22
C LEU A 227 -10.11 5.41 28.40
N PRO A 228 -9.13 5.52 27.49
CA PRO A 228 -9.04 6.66 26.59
C PRO A 228 -10.23 6.74 25.64
N ASP A 229 -10.60 7.95 25.25
CA ASP A 229 -11.62 8.18 24.24
C ASP A 229 -11.19 7.62 22.88
N ALA A 230 -12.17 7.14 22.11
CA ALA A 230 -11.89 6.56 20.79
C ALA A 230 -11.22 7.56 19.83
N ASP A 231 -11.56 8.84 19.94
CA ASP A 231 -10.99 9.89 19.11
C ASP A 231 -9.54 10.23 19.50
N ASP A 232 -9.17 10.10 20.78
CA ASP A 232 -7.78 10.22 21.22
C ASP A 232 -6.92 9.08 20.65
N LEU A 233 -7.44 7.84 20.68
CA LEU A 233 -6.74 6.70 20.11
C LEU A 233 -6.59 6.81 18.58
N ARG A 234 -7.61 7.32 17.89
CA ARG A 234 -7.54 7.64 16.45
C ARG A 234 -6.51 8.72 16.16
N PHE A 235 -6.50 9.79 16.94
CA PHE A 235 -5.49 10.83 16.83
C PHE A 235 -4.07 10.25 16.94
N VAL A 236 -3.81 9.40 17.92
CA VAL A 236 -2.49 8.75 18.07
C VAL A 236 -2.18 7.79 16.90
N ALA A 237 -3.16 7.01 16.46
CA ALA A 237 -2.99 6.10 15.32
C ALA A 237 -2.63 6.87 14.03
N ASP A 238 -3.30 7.98 13.78
CA ASP A 238 -3.08 8.84 12.60
C ASP A 238 -1.75 9.60 12.68
N MET A 239 -1.43 10.16 13.85
CA MET A 239 -0.20 10.93 14.05
C MET A 239 1.06 10.06 14.07
N THR A 240 0.92 8.75 14.26
CA THR A 240 2.03 7.81 14.16
C THR A 240 2.15 7.18 12.78
N LEU A 241 1.24 7.49 11.84
CA LEU A 241 1.41 7.06 10.45
C LEU A 241 2.77 7.56 9.97
N PRO A 242 3.56 6.72 9.29
CA PRO A 242 4.90 7.11 8.90
C PRO A 242 4.76 8.29 7.92
N PRO A 243 5.36 9.47 8.20
CA PRO A 243 5.68 10.37 7.11
C PRO A 243 6.74 9.67 6.25
N PHE A 244 6.83 10.07 4.99
CA PHE A 244 7.77 9.56 4.00
C PHE A 244 9.15 9.24 4.60
N GLY A 245 9.46 7.94 4.73
CA GLY A 245 10.83 7.46 4.91
C GLY A 245 11.22 6.81 6.25
N GLU A 246 10.35 6.64 7.25
CA GLU A 246 10.81 6.18 8.57
C GLU A 246 10.08 4.96 9.13
N GLU A 247 10.81 4.10 9.87
CA GLU A 247 10.34 2.93 10.63
C GLU A 247 9.49 3.32 11.85
N ARG A 248 8.56 4.26 11.68
CA ARG A 248 7.73 4.80 12.76
C ARG A 248 6.33 4.19 12.78
N GLY A 249 5.76 4.16 13.97
CA GLY A 249 4.42 3.62 14.16
C GLY A 249 4.39 2.10 14.14
N THR A 250 5.51 1.50 14.54
CA THR A 250 5.56 0.09 14.89
C THR A 250 4.74 -0.17 16.16
N GLU A 251 4.43 -1.43 16.44
CA GLU A 251 3.80 -1.82 17.71
C GLU A 251 4.61 -1.34 18.92
N LYS A 252 5.95 -1.33 18.81
CA LYS A 252 6.84 -0.85 19.87
C LYS A 252 6.67 0.65 20.11
N ASP A 253 6.56 1.44 19.04
CA ASP A 253 6.39 2.89 19.15
C ASP A 253 5.04 3.23 19.80
N LEU A 254 3.96 2.59 19.35
CA LEU A 254 2.62 2.77 19.90
C LEU A 254 2.57 2.44 21.40
N LYS A 255 3.18 1.32 21.80
CA LYS A 255 3.31 0.95 23.22
C LYS A 255 4.12 1.98 24.00
N THR A 256 5.16 2.55 23.40
CA THR A 256 6.01 3.55 24.06
C THR A 256 5.26 4.86 24.27
N VAL A 257 4.55 5.35 23.26
CA VAL A 257 3.69 6.54 23.35
C VAL A 257 2.63 6.35 24.44
N ALA A 258 1.94 5.21 24.44
CA ALA A 258 0.92 4.94 25.47
C ALA A 258 1.50 4.86 26.89
N LYS A 259 2.70 4.30 27.06
CA LYS A 259 3.39 4.31 28.36
C LYS A 259 3.73 5.73 28.80
N PHE A 260 4.24 6.56 27.91
CA PHE A 260 4.57 7.94 28.22
C PHE A 260 3.33 8.77 28.56
N ALA A 261 2.23 8.57 27.85
CA ALA A 261 0.98 9.28 28.11
C ALA A 261 0.42 8.91 29.49
N TYR A 262 0.42 7.62 29.83
CA TYR A 262 -0.01 7.16 31.15
C TYR A 262 0.91 7.68 32.26
N ARG A 263 2.23 7.64 32.05
CA ARG A 263 3.22 8.17 33.00
C ARG A 263 2.98 9.66 33.28
N ARG A 264 2.78 10.47 32.25
CA ARG A 264 2.46 11.90 32.39
C ARG A 264 1.19 12.14 33.19
N ALA A 265 0.15 11.35 32.94
CA ALA A 265 -1.09 11.44 33.70
C ALA A 265 -0.89 11.11 35.19
N VAL A 266 -0.04 10.13 35.51
CA VAL A 266 0.33 9.82 36.90
C VAL A 266 1.12 10.98 37.53
N GLU A 267 2.14 11.51 36.86
CA GLU A 267 2.96 12.62 37.34
C GLU A 267 2.10 13.88 37.59
N ARG A 268 1.14 14.16 36.70
CA ARG A 268 0.17 15.24 36.85
C ARG A 268 -0.74 15.03 38.06
N LEU A 269 -1.26 13.81 38.24
CA LEU A 269 -2.10 13.48 39.40
C LEU A 269 -1.32 13.66 40.70
N GLN A 270 -0.11 13.11 40.78
CA GLN A 270 0.77 13.24 41.94
C GLN A 270 1.02 14.71 42.29
N LYS A 271 1.36 15.52 41.28
CA LYS A 271 1.58 16.96 41.47
C LYS A 271 0.32 17.70 41.93
N SER A 272 -0.84 17.36 41.37
CA SER A 272 -2.11 18.03 41.70
C SER A 272 -2.61 17.70 43.11
N GLU A 273 -2.29 16.51 43.62
CA GLU A 273 -2.76 16.02 44.92
C GLU A 273 -1.68 16.01 46.01
N GLY A 274 -0.44 16.37 45.67
CA GLY A 274 0.70 16.35 46.60
C GLY A 274 1.10 14.92 47.00
N LEU A 275 0.87 13.93 46.14
CA LEU A 275 1.27 12.54 46.39
C LEU A 275 2.76 12.35 46.10
N GLY A 276 3.45 11.60 46.96
CA GLY A 276 4.82 11.16 46.79
C GLY A 276 4.95 9.82 46.05
N ASP A 277 6.19 9.37 45.89
CA ASP A 277 6.51 8.12 45.16
C ASP A 277 6.07 6.84 45.89
N THR A 278 5.83 6.92 47.20
CA THR A 278 5.40 5.78 48.03
C THR A 278 3.88 5.68 48.17
N ASP A 279 3.14 6.68 47.68
CA ASP A 279 1.69 6.70 47.82
C ASP A 279 1.02 5.72 46.84
N VAL A 280 0.00 5.02 47.33
CA VAL A 280 -0.77 4.08 46.52
C VAL A 280 -1.77 4.86 45.68
N ILE A 281 -1.57 4.84 44.36
CA ILE A 281 -2.46 5.50 43.40
C ILE A 281 -3.50 4.49 42.90
N ASP A 282 -4.78 4.77 43.12
CA ASP A 282 -5.85 4.04 42.46
C ASP A 282 -5.84 4.35 40.95
N ARG A 283 -5.68 3.30 40.15
CA ARG A 283 -5.67 3.37 38.68
C ARG A 283 -6.93 3.99 38.09
N THR A 284 -8.08 3.96 38.77
CA THR A 284 -9.34 4.56 38.29
C THR A 284 -9.28 6.09 38.29
N ARG A 285 -8.31 6.67 39.01
CA ARG A 285 -8.11 8.12 39.14
C ARG A 285 -7.15 8.68 38.09
N VAL A 286 -6.43 7.80 37.37
CA VAL A 286 -5.48 8.21 36.35
C VAL A 286 -6.23 8.46 35.05
N HIS A 287 -6.50 9.73 34.76
CA HIS A 287 -7.15 10.16 33.53
C HIS A 287 -6.11 10.68 32.54
N VAL A 288 -5.86 9.95 31.46
CA VAL A 288 -4.98 10.40 30.37
C VAL A 288 -5.75 11.36 29.47
N SER A 289 -5.25 12.56 29.29
CA SER A 289 -5.83 13.60 28.43
C SER A 289 -5.21 13.60 27.04
N LEU A 290 -5.87 14.25 26.07
CA LEU A 290 -5.30 14.51 24.74
C LEU A 290 -3.94 15.23 24.79
N GLU A 291 -3.70 16.09 25.78
CA GLU A 291 -2.42 16.78 25.92
C GLU A 291 -1.30 15.82 26.33
N ASP A 292 -1.60 14.88 27.24
CA ASP A 292 -0.66 13.81 27.63
C ASP A 292 -0.26 12.95 26.40
N TRP A 293 -1.21 12.71 25.48
CA TRP A 293 -0.94 12.02 24.21
C TRP A 293 -0.06 12.83 23.25
N LYS A 294 -0.35 14.12 23.07
CA LYS A 294 0.43 15.00 22.19
C LYS A 294 1.88 15.13 22.64
N GLU A 295 2.10 15.37 23.93
CA GLU A 295 3.46 15.47 24.47
C GLU A 295 4.22 14.13 24.36
N SER A 296 3.52 13.02 24.48
CA SER A 296 4.10 11.69 24.31
C SER A 296 4.50 11.38 22.88
N LEU A 297 3.70 11.85 21.92
CA LEU A 297 4.08 11.82 20.51
C LEU A 297 5.28 12.72 20.25
N GLN A 298 5.28 13.95 20.78
CA GLN A 298 6.41 14.86 20.64
C GLN A 298 7.71 14.25 21.17
N GLN A 299 7.67 13.62 22.34
CA GLN A 299 8.83 12.93 22.91
C GLN A 299 9.32 11.74 22.06
N LEU A 300 8.40 11.00 21.43
CA LEU A 300 8.78 9.97 20.46
C LEU A 300 9.46 10.56 19.22
N LEU A 301 9.02 11.74 18.76
CA LEU A 301 9.56 12.42 17.59
C LEU A 301 10.94 13.07 17.85
N GLU A 302 11.18 13.55 19.07
CA GLU A 302 12.40 14.24 19.47
C GLU A 302 13.57 13.29 19.75
N GLY A 303 13.30 12.03 20.10
CA GLY A 303 14.33 11.08 20.57
C GLY A 303 14.94 11.53 21.91
N ASP A 304 15.58 10.62 22.65
CA ASP A 304 16.26 10.95 23.91
C ASP A 304 17.42 11.94 23.67
N ILE A 305 17.13 13.24 23.63
CA ILE A 305 18.13 14.31 23.73
C ILE A 305 18.12 14.78 25.19
N PRO A 306 19.22 14.63 25.94
CA PRO A 306 19.36 15.25 27.24
C PRO A 306 19.26 16.77 27.06
N SER A 307 18.37 17.39 27.83
CA SER A 307 18.10 18.83 27.86
C SER A 307 19.34 19.70 27.68
N GLY A 308 19.46 20.39 26.55
CA GLY A 308 20.54 21.35 26.33
C GLY A 308 20.71 21.88 24.91
N SER A 309 19.74 22.65 24.39
CA SER A 309 19.97 23.86 23.57
C SER A 309 18.68 24.32 22.87
N SER A 310 18.21 25.51 23.24
CA SER A 310 16.89 26.06 22.89
C SER A 310 16.87 26.97 21.65
N HIS A 311 17.78 26.78 20.69
CA HIS A 311 17.92 27.72 19.56
C HIS A 311 17.64 27.14 18.16
N GLY A 312 17.32 25.84 18.04
CA GLY A 312 16.72 25.27 16.81
C GLY A 312 15.20 25.04 16.89
N LEU A 313 14.59 25.37 18.04
CA LEU A 313 13.24 24.99 18.45
C LEU A 313 12.14 25.80 17.74
N ALA A 314 12.37 27.09 17.52
CA ALA A 314 11.37 27.99 16.93
C ALA A 314 11.16 27.70 15.43
N ASP A 315 12.23 27.44 14.70
CA ASP A 315 12.16 27.22 13.24
C ASP A 315 11.51 25.88 12.90
N SER A 316 11.74 24.84 13.72
CA SER A 316 11.12 23.53 13.52
C SER A 316 9.63 23.53 13.89
N ILE A 317 9.25 24.24 14.96
CA ILE A 317 7.84 24.41 15.36
C ILE A 317 7.08 25.25 14.34
N GLN A 318 7.69 26.32 13.83
CA GLN A 318 7.10 27.14 12.78
C GLN A 318 6.89 26.32 11.50
N THR A 319 7.89 25.51 11.11
CA THR A 319 7.78 24.63 9.94
C THR A 319 6.66 23.59 10.07
N LEU A 320 6.46 23.03 11.27
CA LEU A 320 5.38 22.07 11.54
C LEU A 320 4.00 22.73 11.59
N GLN A 321 3.90 23.94 12.15
CA GLN A 321 2.66 24.72 12.14
C GLN A 321 2.29 25.15 10.71
N ASP A 322 3.28 25.53 9.91
CA ASP A 322 3.09 25.89 8.49
C ASP A 322 2.67 24.67 7.67
N THR A 323 3.27 23.50 7.93
CA THR A 323 2.89 22.23 7.29
C THR A 323 1.47 21.81 7.67
N ARG A 324 1.09 21.95 8.95
CA ARG A 324 -0.29 21.70 9.42
C ARG A 324 -1.29 22.62 8.74
N LYS A 325 -0.96 23.91 8.63
CA LYS A 325 -1.80 24.90 7.96
C LYS A 325 -1.97 24.59 6.47
N GLN A 326 -0.89 24.15 5.80
CA GLN A 326 -0.94 23.72 4.40
C GLN A 326 -1.78 22.45 4.19
N LEU A 327 -1.70 21.47 5.10
CA LEU A 327 -2.52 20.26 5.04
C LEU A 327 -4.00 20.58 5.26
N GLU A 328 -4.32 21.50 6.18
CA GLU A 328 -5.70 21.89 6.45
C GLU A 328 -6.31 22.69 5.28
N ILE A 329 -5.52 23.56 4.64
CA ILE A 329 -5.89 24.23 3.40
C ILE A 329 -6.11 23.22 2.27
N SER A 330 -5.18 22.29 2.08
CA SER A 330 -5.28 21.25 1.03
C SER A 330 -6.50 20.36 1.23
N ARG A 331 -6.82 20.02 2.48
CA ARG A 331 -8.00 19.22 2.83
C ARG A 331 -9.30 19.97 2.53
N LYS A 332 -9.39 21.26 2.91
CA LYS A 332 -10.56 22.10 2.58
C LYS A 332 -10.73 22.26 1.08
N GLN A 333 -9.64 22.48 0.34
CA GLN A 333 -9.66 22.55 -1.12
C GLN A 333 -10.12 21.23 -1.74
N LEU A 334 -9.64 20.08 -1.25
CA LEU A 334 -10.07 18.78 -1.74
C LEU A 334 -11.57 18.55 -1.49
N GLU A 335 -12.07 18.97 -0.33
CA GLU A 335 -13.48 18.83 0.04
C GLU A 335 -14.40 19.78 -0.74
N GLU A 336 -13.98 21.02 -0.99
CA GLU A 336 -14.66 21.96 -1.89
C GLU A 336 -14.65 21.46 -3.34
N THR A 337 -13.52 20.93 -3.81
CA THR A 337 -13.42 20.33 -5.16
C THR A 337 -14.34 19.13 -5.28
N ARG A 338 -14.45 18.31 -4.23
CA ARG A 338 -15.36 17.16 -4.19
C ARG A 338 -16.82 17.61 -4.25
N LYS A 339 -17.20 18.62 -3.47
CA LYS A 339 -18.56 19.20 -3.51
C LYS A 339 -18.90 19.78 -4.88
N LEU A 340 -17.99 20.57 -5.47
CA LEU A 340 -18.17 21.09 -6.83
C LEU A 340 -18.28 19.98 -7.87
N GLN A 341 -17.51 18.90 -7.71
CA GLN A 341 -17.56 17.75 -8.60
C GLN A 341 -18.87 16.95 -8.44
N GLU A 342 -19.39 16.84 -7.22
CA GLU A 342 -20.72 16.27 -6.91
C GLU A 342 -21.82 17.12 -7.56
N GLU A 343 -21.83 18.45 -7.35
CA GLU A 343 -22.80 19.38 -7.94
C GLU A 343 -22.74 19.40 -9.48
N MET A 344 -21.54 19.43 -10.07
CA MET A 344 -21.37 19.36 -11.53
C MET A 344 -21.84 18.02 -12.11
N THR A 345 -21.66 16.92 -11.37
CA THR A 345 -22.12 15.59 -11.80
C THR A 345 -23.64 15.51 -11.71
N GLU A 346 -24.24 16.06 -10.66
CA GLU A 346 -25.70 16.16 -10.49
C GLU A 346 -26.34 16.99 -11.61
N ILE A 347 -25.83 18.20 -11.88
CA ILE A 347 -26.31 19.06 -12.98
C ILE A 347 -26.18 18.36 -14.34
N LYS A 348 -25.06 17.66 -14.57
CA LYS A 348 -24.83 16.95 -15.83
C LYS A 348 -25.82 15.79 -16.03
N ILE A 349 -26.06 15.00 -14.99
CA ILE A 349 -27.04 13.89 -15.04
C ILE A 349 -28.45 14.45 -15.29
N CYS A 350 -28.85 15.50 -14.57
CA CYS A 350 -30.16 16.13 -14.75
C CYS A 350 -30.37 16.69 -16.16
N ASN A 351 -29.34 17.29 -16.77
CA ASN A 351 -29.41 17.81 -18.14
C ASN A 351 -29.41 16.70 -19.22
N GLU A 352 -28.68 15.60 -19.01
CA GLU A 352 -28.62 14.49 -19.96
C GLU A 352 -29.91 13.63 -19.97
N MET A 353 -30.70 13.65 -18.89
CA MET A 353 -31.91 12.84 -18.76
C MET A 353 -33.21 13.52 -19.21
N ASP A 354 -33.18 14.83 -19.51
CA ASP A 354 -34.30 15.70 -19.92
C ASP A 354 -35.70 15.16 -19.57
N PHE A 355 -36.10 15.31 -18.31
CA PHE A 355 -37.39 14.86 -17.81
C PHE A 355 -38.56 15.78 -18.19
N LYS A 356 -38.31 16.93 -18.83
CA LYS A 356 -39.36 17.93 -19.15
C LYS A 356 -40.41 17.41 -20.15
N SER A 357 -40.07 16.37 -20.89
CA SER A 357 -40.96 15.70 -21.86
C SER A 357 -41.70 14.48 -21.29
N VAL A 358 -41.50 14.14 -20.01
CA VAL A 358 -42.16 13.00 -19.37
C VAL A 358 -43.52 13.41 -18.83
N THR A 359 -44.56 12.65 -19.18
CA THR A 359 -45.94 12.92 -18.73
C THR A 359 -46.50 11.82 -17.83
N LYS A 360 -45.81 10.70 -17.71
CA LYS A 360 -46.21 9.55 -16.88
C LYS A 360 -45.06 9.01 -16.03
N PRO A 361 -45.34 8.46 -14.84
CA PRO A 361 -44.29 7.97 -13.93
C PRO A 361 -43.47 6.81 -14.51
N GLU A 362 -44.09 5.94 -15.30
CA GLU A 362 -43.42 4.79 -15.90
C GLU A 362 -42.36 5.22 -16.92
N GLU A 363 -42.59 6.34 -17.61
CA GLU A 363 -41.66 6.94 -18.57
C GLU A 363 -40.40 7.49 -17.87
N VAL A 364 -40.49 7.88 -16.59
CA VAL A 364 -39.34 8.31 -15.78
C VAL A 364 -38.39 7.13 -15.56
N VAL A 365 -38.94 5.98 -15.14
CA VAL A 365 -38.18 4.75 -14.89
C VAL A 365 -37.54 4.23 -16.18
N ASP A 366 -38.26 4.27 -17.29
CA ASP A 366 -37.73 3.83 -18.59
C ASP A 366 -36.63 4.76 -19.11
N LYS A 367 -36.75 6.08 -18.91
CA LYS A 367 -35.66 7.02 -19.20
C LYS A 367 -34.43 6.78 -18.33
N ILE A 368 -34.61 6.48 -17.03
CA ILE A 368 -33.51 6.12 -16.12
C ILE A 368 -32.79 4.85 -16.59
N LYS A 369 -33.54 3.81 -16.94
CA LYS A 369 -32.98 2.55 -17.47
C LYS A 369 -32.25 2.79 -18.79
N SER A 370 -32.83 3.58 -19.69
CA SER A 370 -32.24 3.94 -20.97
C SER A 370 -30.92 4.69 -20.77
N PHE A 371 -30.92 5.74 -19.93
CA PHE A 371 -29.70 6.49 -19.57
C PHE A 371 -28.62 5.57 -18.99
N CYS A 372 -28.97 4.68 -18.07
CA CYS A 372 -28.01 3.74 -17.50
C CYS A 372 -27.43 2.78 -18.55
N THR A 373 -28.27 2.32 -19.48
CA THR A 373 -27.87 1.43 -20.57
C THR A 373 -26.93 2.14 -21.56
N TYR A 374 -27.28 3.34 -22.01
CA TYR A 374 -26.45 4.14 -22.92
C TYR A 374 -25.15 4.65 -22.26
N GLY A 375 -25.22 4.99 -20.97
CA GLY A 375 -24.09 5.46 -20.17
C GLY A 375 -23.16 4.35 -19.67
N ASN A 376 -23.53 3.07 -19.88
CA ASN A 376 -22.83 1.91 -19.32
C ASN A 376 -22.68 2.00 -17.78
N ILE A 377 -23.73 2.51 -17.14
CA ILE A 377 -23.85 2.69 -15.68
C ILE A 377 -24.63 1.50 -15.14
N ASN A 378 -24.10 0.82 -14.14
CA ASN A 378 -24.79 -0.30 -13.50
C ASN A 378 -25.90 0.24 -12.60
N LEU A 379 -27.14 0.15 -13.06
CA LEU A 379 -28.33 0.40 -12.23
C LEU A 379 -28.47 -0.74 -11.23
N LEU A 380 -28.33 -0.44 -9.94
CA LEU A 380 -28.40 -1.44 -8.88
C LEU A 380 -29.83 -1.63 -8.39
N GLU A 381 -30.58 -0.54 -8.27
CA GLU A 381 -31.92 -0.55 -7.70
C GLU A 381 -32.70 0.70 -8.13
N VAL A 382 -33.99 0.55 -8.40
CA VAL A 382 -34.96 1.65 -8.54
C VAL A 382 -36.10 1.33 -7.60
N ARG A 383 -36.41 2.24 -6.67
CA ARG A 383 -37.60 2.16 -5.81
C ARG A 383 -38.49 3.34 -6.08
N ASP A 384 -39.75 3.06 -6.32
CA ASP A 384 -40.84 4.02 -6.35
C ASP A 384 -41.59 3.94 -5.02
N GLU A 385 -41.44 4.97 -4.18
CA GLU A 385 -42.30 5.13 -3.01
C GLU A 385 -43.38 6.13 -3.38
N TRP A 386 -44.59 5.62 -3.61
CA TRP A 386 -45.78 6.45 -3.79
C TRP A 386 -46.22 6.98 -2.44
N CYS A 387 -46.04 8.28 -2.24
CA CYS A 387 -46.62 9.00 -1.11
C CYS A 387 -48.04 9.42 -1.53
N GLU A 388 -49.07 8.90 -0.87
CA GLU A 388 -50.47 9.12 -1.28
C GLU A 388 -50.96 10.58 -1.12
N ASP A 389 -50.16 11.45 -0.48
CA ASP A 389 -50.61 12.78 -0.05
C ASP A 389 -49.93 13.98 -0.76
N GLU A 390 -49.05 13.78 -1.75
CA GLU A 390 -48.47 14.90 -2.50
C GLU A 390 -48.44 14.62 -4.01
N GLU A 391 -48.68 15.64 -4.85
CA GLU A 391 -48.56 15.59 -6.33
C GLU A 391 -47.12 15.29 -6.84
N ASN A 392 -46.23 14.83 -5.95
CA ASN A 392 -44.83 14.57 -6.20
C ASN A 392 -44.52 13.08 -6.04
N ILE A 393 -43.85 12.50 -7.04
CA ILE A 393 -43.37 11.12 -6.99
C ILE A 393 -41.91 11.13 -6.55
N HIS A 394 -41.62 10.49 -5.42
CA HIS A 394 -40.26 10.26 -4.96
C HIS A 394 -39.72 8.96 -5.54
N VAL A 395 -38.87 9.09 -6.57
CA VAL A 395 -38.13 7.95 -7.14
C VAL A 395 -36.73 7.92 -6.54
N THR A 396 -36.41 6.88 -5.79
CA THR A 396 -35.06 6.65 -5.27
C THR A 396 -34.31 5.71 -6.20
N ILE A 397 -33.18 6.18 -6.74
CA ILE A 397 -32.37 5.43 -7.71
C ILE A 397 -31.00 5.16 -7.10
N LYS A 398 -30.62 3.88 -7.04
CA LYS A 398 -29.28 3.45 -6.65
C LYS A 398 -28.51 3.04 -7.90
N ILE A 399 -27.56 3.88 -8.31
CA ILE A 399 -26.65 3.60 -9.43
C ILE A 399 -25.23 3.38 -8.93
N ARG A 400 -24.51 2.45 -9.57
CA ARG A 400 -23.06 2.31 -9.43
C ARG A 400 -22.40 3.04 -10.59
N LEU A 401 -21.94 4.26 -10.32
CA LEU A 401 -21.19 5.04 -11.30
C LEU A 401 -19.89 4.31 -11.67
N PRO A 402 -19.54 4.20 -12.96
CA PRO A 402 -18.23 3.73 -13.36
C PRO A 402 -17.19 4.75 -12.85
N MET A 403 -16.20 4.30 -12.07
CA MET A 403 -15.13 5.17 -11.58
C MET A 403 -14.48 5.91 -12.77
N LYS A 404 -14.74 7.22 -12.88
CA LYS A 404 -13.97 8.10 -13.76
C LYS A 404 -12.54 8.10 -13.26
N LYS A 405 -11.58 7.96 -14.19
CA LYS A 405 -10.18 8.24 -13.91
C LYS A 405 -10.07 9.72 -13.56
N ILE A 406 -9.65 10.03 -12.34
CA ILE A 406 -9.08 11.33 -12.00
C ILE A 406 -7.74 11.37 -12.70
N ASN A 407 -7.70 11.97 -13.89
CA ASN A 407 -6.52 12.53 -14.55
C ASN A 407 -7.01 13.13 -15.87
N GLU A 408 -7.44 14.38 -15.79
CA GLU A 408 -7.35 15.36 -16.87
C GLU A 408 -7.43 16.76 -16.22
N GLU A 409 -6.24 17.38 -16.15
CA GLU A 409 -5.93 18.82 -16.07
C GLU A 409 -6.34 19.65 -14.83
N VAL A 410 -5.34 19.94 -13.98
CA VAL A 410 -4.94 21.31 -13.59
C VAL A 410 -3.43 21.43 -13.82
#